data_AF-F0SF57-F1
#
_entry.id   AF-F0SF57-F1
#
_cell.length_a   1.000
_cell.length_b   1.000
_cell.length_c   1.000
_cell.angle_alpha   90.00
_cell.angle_beta   90.00
_cell.angle_gamma   90.00
#
_symmetry.space_group_name_H-M   'P 1'
#
loop_
_entity.id
_entity.type
_entity.pdbx_description
1 polymer ?
#
loop_
_entity_poly.entity_id
_entity_poly.type
_entity_poly.pdbx_seq_one_letter_code
_entity_poly.pdbx_strand_id
1 'polypeptide(L)'
;MLKHASLSRQFVCLMLLCTLVLGLLCSGISRAEDRPSQRITTELSFDILLPRERPNGLAAQRWAEAFSNLDVPLRIRQPQFNDKAGVDQQTFGTIRRVKVTGQLDRSSMIVFPDRKFALDDTAKLEEWIEELRVYGAQGAPEGQPLWGMQKADFDELHAEMRQPVEQDTSNMSMTEAIRALELPNGYPLRFSAETRQMLVERGDLPEHPHDLRGFAKGTALAMLLRGYGLAFSPRRLPDESFVLAIDPFNSEDKFWPIGWDPDSLGLKRLALAEKMFTATMIGIEQEPLTDLLPRIENETDLKVFIDPQAVDAQGINPEKLVVNYPRKRTSWSLCLRTILAQMKLTQEVRVDENDRPFIWITQFSPRSLSR
;
A
#
# COMPACT_ATOMS: atom_id res chain seq x y z
N MET A 1 14.20 -41.91 -38.53
CA MET A 1 13.10 -40.94 -38.33
C MET A 1 12.17 -41.34 -37.16
N LEU A 2 12.68 -41.52 -35.93
CA LEU A 2 11.81 -41.87 -34.78
C LEU A 2 12.44 -41.57 -33.39
N LYS A 3 13.25 -40.50 -33.28
CA LYS A 3 13.80 -40.05 -31.97
C LYS A 3 13.41 -38.62 -31.56
N HIS A 4 12.77 -37.84 -32.43
CA HIS A 4 12.37 -36.46 -32.10
C HIS A 4 10.99 -36.32 -31.41
N ALA A 5 10.16 -37.36 -31.38
CA ALA A 5 8.80 -37.29 -30.82
C ALA A 5 8.74 -37.48 -29.28
N SER A 6 9.81 -37.98 -28.66
CA SER A 6 9.86 -38.29 -27.22
C SER A 6 10.20 -37.05 -26.37
N LEU A 7 11.15 -36.23 -26.82
CA LEU A 7 11.57 -35.02 -26.09
C LEU A 7 10.46 -33.96 -26.01
N SER A 8 9.66 -33.81 -27.07
CA SER A 8 8.56 -32.84 -27.12
C SER A 8 7.46 -33.15 -26.10
N ARG A 9 7.17 -34.43 -25.84
CA ARG A 9 6.15 -34.84 -24.86
C ARG A 9 6.63 -34.68 -23.42
N GLN A 10 7.92 -34.88 -23.14
CA GLN A 10 8.48 -34.66 -21.80
C GLN A 10 8.53 -33.17 -21.43
N PHE A 11 8.87 -32.28 -22.37
CA PHE A 11 8.84 -30.83 -22.12
C PHE A 11 7.42 -30.29 -21.93
N VAL A 12 6.45 -30.76 -22.71
CA VAL A 12 5.04 -30.36 -22.56
C VAL A 12 4.45 -30.87 -21.24
N CYS A 13 4.82 -32.07 -20.79
CA CYS A 13 4.37 -32.62 -19.50
C CYS A 13 5.00 -31.88 -18.31
N LEU A 14 6.28 -31.47 -18.40
CA LEU A 14 6.97 -30.71 -17.34
C LEU A 14 6.45 -29.27 -17.22
N MET A 15 6.12 -28.62 -18.35
CA MET A 15 5.45 -27.32 -18.39
C MET A 15 4.03 -27.38 -17.80
N LEU A 16 3.24 -28.40 -18.15
CA LEU A 16 1.90 -28.63 -17.58
C LEU A 16 1.95 -28.93 -16.08
N LEU A 17 2.96 -29.67 -15.61
CA LEU A 17 3.15 -29.95 -14.19
C LEU A 17 3.56 -28.71 -13.39
N CYS A 18 4.42 -27.84 -13.96
CA CYS A 18 4.77 -26.55 -13.34
C CYS A 18 3.56 -25.62 -13.23
N THR A 19 2.70 -25.56 -14.24
CA THR A 19 1.46 -24.76 -14.16
C THR A 19 0.48 -25.29 -13.11
N LEU A 20 0.45 -26.61 -12.87
CA LEU A 20 -0.46 -27.23 -11.90
C LEU A 20 0.03 -27.06 -10.45
N VAL A 21 1.35 -27.13 -10.23
CA VAL A 21 1.96 -26.98 -8.89
C VAL A 21 1.97 -25.51 -8.45
N LEU A 22 2.17 -24.55 -9.37
CA LEU A 22 2.04 -23.12 -9.04
C LEU A 22 0.59 -22.69 -8.75
N GLY A 23 -0.39 -23.29 -9.44
CA GLY A 23 -1.82 -23.08 -9.16
C GLY A 23 -2.20 -23.51 -7.74
N LEU A 24 -1.64 -24.62 -7.26
CA LEU A 24 -1.83 -25.09 -5.87
C LEU A 24 -1.07 -24.24 -4.84
N LEU A 25 0.09 -23.67 -5.18
CA LEU A 25 0.83 -22.76 -4.30
C LEU A 25 0.11 -21.42 -4.09
N CYS A 26 -0.59 -20.89 -5.11
CA CYS A 26 -1.43 -19.70 -4.98
C CYS A 26 -2.77 -19.97 -4.28
N SER A 27 -3.25 -21.22 -4.31
CA SER A 27 -4.49 -21.64 -3.65
C SER A 27 -4.37 -21.66 -2.12
N GLY A 28 -3.15 -21.88 -1.60
CA GLY A 28 -2.90 -22.00 -0.16
C GLY A 28 -2.79 -20.69 0.63
N ILE A 29 -2.73 -19.54 -0.05
CA ILE A 29 -2.78 -18.19 0.57
C ILE A 29 -4.06 -17.46 0.18
N SER A 30 -4.70 -17.83 -0.94
CA SER A 30 -6.02 -17.34 -1.32
C SER A 30 -7.10 -17.99 -0.43
N ARG A 31 -7.05 -17.74 0.88
CA ARG A 31 -8.17 -18.00 1.80
C ARG A 31 -9.14 -16.82 1.83
N ALA A 32 -9.31 -16.18 0.67
CA ALA A 32 -10.55 -15.53 0.31
C ALA A 32 -11.06 -16.34 -0.89
N GLU A 33 -11.79 -17.41 -0.61
CA GLU A 33 -12.87 -17.79 -1.52
C GLU A 33 -13.56 -16.49 -1.93
N ASP A 34 -13.82 -16.36 -3.22
CA ASP A 34 -14.79 -15.46 -3.80
C ASP A 34 -16.16 -15.82 -3.19
N ARG A 35 -16.33 -15.60 -1.88
CA ARG A 35 -17.63 -15.52 -1.27
C ARG A 35 -18.28 -14.41 -2.07
N PRO A 36 -19.42 -14.65 -2.72
CA PRO A 36 -20.18 -13.56 -3.28
C PRO A 36 -20.42 -12.63 -2.09
N SER A 37 -19.67 -11.52 -2.05
CA SER A 37 -20.07 -10.37 -1.24
C SER A 37 -21.54 -10.22 -1.56
N GLN A 38 -22.41 -10.26 -0.54
CA GLN A 38 -23.80 -9.94 -0.76
C GLN A 38 -23.77 -8.57 -1.43
N ARG A 39 -24.02 -8.54 -2.75
CA ARG A 39 -23.77 -7.35 -3.55
C ARG A 39 -24.63 -6.26 -2.94
N ILE A 40 -23.99 -5.32 -2.27
CA ILE A 40 -24.70 -4.21 -1.68
C ILE A 40 -25.23 -3.40 -2.86
N THR A 41 -26.55 -3.34 -2.97
CA THR A 41 -27.19 -2.54 -4.00
C THR A 41 -27.20 -1.09 -3.53
N THR A 42 -26.55 -0.20 -4.27
CA THR A 42 -26.54 1.22 -3.94
C THR A 42 -27.72 1.93 -4.61
N GLU A 43 -28.64 2.46 -3.80
CA GLU A 43 -29.66 3.41 -4.24
C GLU A 43 -29.11 4.83 -4.14
N LEU A 44 -28.93 5.49 -5.28
CA LEU A 44 -28.42 6.85 -5.34
C LEU A 44 -29.56 7.85 -5.54
N SER A 45 -29.53 8.96 -4.81
CA SER A 45 -30.47 10.06 -4.99
C SER A 45 -29.78 11.40 -4.80
N PHE A 46 -30.17 12.39 -5.61
CA PHE A 46 -29.62 13.74 -5.54
C PHE A 46 -30.68 14.75 -5.15
N ASP A 47 -30.35 15.64 -4.21
CA ASP A 47 -31.08 16.86 -3.89
C ASP A 47 -30.24 18.07 -4.33
N ILE A 48 -30.75 18.89 -5.25
CA ILE A 48 -30.09 20.14 -5.64
C ILE A 48 -30.87 21.33 -5.12
N LEU A 49 -30.22 22.13 -4.27
CA LEU A 49 -30.80 23.28 -3.62
C LEU A 49 -30.65 24.52 -4.50
N LEU A 50 -31.79 25.19 -4.77
CA LEU A 50 -31.80 26.44 -5.52
C LEU A 50 -31.37 27.63 -4.64
N PRO A 51 -30.69 28.63 -5.21
CA PRO A 51 -30.33 29.84 -4.49
C PRO A 51 -31.61 30.64 -4.15
N ARG A 52 -31.71 31.12 -2.90
CA ARG A 52 -32.91 31.83 -2.39
C ARG A 52 -33.20 33.14 -3.11
N GLU A 53 -32.16 33.85 -3.52
CA GLU A 53 -32.31 35.24 -3.99
C GLU A 53 -32.62 35.36 -5.48
N ARG A 54 -32.24 34.37 -6.31
CA ARG A 54 -32.43 34.36 -7.78
C ARG A 54 -32.40 32.93 -8.35
N PRO A 55 -33.48 32.14 -8.26
CA PRO A 55 -33.49 30.79 -8.80
C PRO A 55 -33.39 30.80 -10.33
N ASN A 56 -32.43 30.07 -10.89
CA ASN A 56 -32.29 29.88 -12.33
C ASN A 56 -33.07 28.63 -12.77
N GLY A 57 -34.35 28.82 -13.10
CA GLY A 57 -35.25 27.71 -13.50
C GLY A 57 -34.83 27.00 -14.78
N LEU A 58 -34.21 27.72 -15.73
CA LEU A 58 -33.72 27.11 -16.98
C LEU A 58 -32.51 26.20 -16.72
N ALA A 59 -31.57 26.64 -15.89
CA ALA A 59 -30.44 25.81 -15.48
C ALA A 59 -30.91 24.57 -14.69
N ALA A 60 -31.89 24.73 -13.81
CA ALA A 60 -32.50 23.61 -13.09
C ALA A 60 -33.10 22.57 -14.05
N GLN A 61 -33.84 23.00 -15.07
CA GLN A 61 -34.41 22.09 -16.08
C GLN A 61 -33.32 21.33 -16.85
N ARG A 62 -32.25 22.02 -17.28
CA ARG A 62 -31.13 21.39 -17.99
C ARG A 62 -30.42 20.34 -17.13
N TRP A 63 -30.24 20.61 -15.84
CA TRP A 63 -29.69 19.62 -14.91
C TRP A 63 -30.63 18.44 -14.68
N ALA A 64 -31.94 18.66 -14.61
CA ALA A 64 -32.91 17.57 -14.54
C ALA A 64 -32.84 16.64 -15.76
N GLU A 65 -32.67 17.20 -16.96
CA GLU A 65 -32.46 16.42 -18.18
C GLU A 65 -31.13 15.65 -18.16
N ALA A 66 -30.04 16.30 -17.73
CA ALA A 66 -28.73 15.66 -17.61
C ALA A 66 -28.75 14.45 -16.66
N PHE A 67 -29.34 14.59 -15.47
CA PHE A 67 -29.46 13.49 -14.51
C PHE A 67 -30.44 12.40 -14.98
N SER A 68 -31.50 12.77 -15.70
CA SER A 68 -32.41 11.79 -16.31
C SER A 68 -31.69 10.91 -17.35
N ASN A 69 -30.77 11.48 -18.12
CA ASN A 69 -29.97 10.72 -19.09
C ASN A 69 -28.97 9.76 -18.43
N LEU A 70 -28.56 10.04 -17.20
CA LEU A 70 -27.67 9.20 -16.39
C LEU A 70 -28.42 8.14 -15.55
N ASP A 71 -29.74 8.07 -15.69
CA ASP A 71 -30.63 7.17 -14.92
C ASP A 71 -30.44 7.32 -13.40
N VAL A 72 -30.39 8.57 -12.92
CA VAL A 72 -30.25 8.89 -11.49
C VAL A 72 -31.39 9.79 -11.02
N PRO A 73 -32.12 9.42 -9.94
CA PRO A 73 -33.13 10.27 -9.33
C PRO A 73 -32.57 11.61 -8.86
N LEU A 74 -33.07 12.71 -9.44
CA LEU A 74 -32.76 14.08 -9.04
C LEU A 74 -34.01 14.81 -8.55
N ARG A 75 -33.90 15.45 -7.40
CA ARG A 75 -34.89 16.39 -6.87
C ARG A 75 -34.29 17.78 -6.76
N ILE A 76 -34.85 18.73 -7.48
CA ILE A 76 -34.47 20.14 -7.38
C ILE A 76 -35.48 20.87 -6.50
N ARG A 77 -35.02 21.57 -5.45
CA ARG A 77 -35.90 22.20 -4.47
C ARG A 77 -35.28 23.43 -3.82
N GLN A 78 -36.10 24.21 -3.10
CA GLN A 78 -35.60 25.29 -2.24
C GLN A 78 -34.97 24.74 -0.95
N PRO A 79 -33.94 25.40 -0.39
CA PRO A 79 -33.29 25.00 0.85
C PRO A 79 -34.18 25.24 2.07
N GLN A 80 -34.39 24.19 2.86
CA GLN A 80 -35.00 24.20 4.17
C GLN A 80 -34.01 24.73 5.23
N PHE A 81 -34.50 25.08 6.42
CA PHE A 81 -33.76 25.85 7.43
C PHE A 81 -32.40 25.23 7.86
N ASN A 82 -32.24 23.90 7.75
CA ASN A 82 -31.03 23.17 8.14
C ASN A 82 -30.35 22.41 6.97
N ASP A 83 -30.76 22.63 5.73
CA ASP A 83 -30.12 21.93 4.61
C ASP A 83 -28.67 22.38 4.43
N LYS A 84 -27.77 21.40 4.32
CA LYS A 84 -26.36 21.62 3.99
C LYS A 84 -25.98 20.75 2.81
N ALA A 85 -25.04 21.24 2.00
CA ALA A 85 -24.42 20.38 0.99
C ALA A 85 -23.65 19.26 1.71
N GLY A 86 -23.74 18.04 1.21
CA GLY A 86 -23.25 16.85 1.90
C GLY A 86 -23.51 15.59 1.10
N VAL A 87 -22.80 14.51 1.44
CA VAL A 87 -23.12 13.17 0.96
C VAL A 87 -23.44 12.33 2.18
N ASP A 88 -24.72 11.98 2.33
CA ASP A 88 -25.22 11.18 3.43
C ASP A 88 -25.38 9.73 2.99
N GLN A 89 -25.06 8.80 3.87
CA GLN A 89 -25.21 7.37 3.63
C GLN A 89 -26.00 6.70 4.74
N GLN A 90 -26.91 5.82 4.35
CA GLN A 90 -27.64 4.94 5.26
C GLN A 90 -27.65 3.52 4.70
N THR A 91 -27.23 2.55 5.50
CA THR A 91 -27.20 1.13 5.10
C THR A 91 -28.35 0.39 5.79
N PHE A 92 -29.18 -0.27 4.99
CA PHE A 92 -30.33 -1.08 5.43
C PHE A 92 -30.17 -2.51 4.90
N GLY A 93 -29.55 -3.40 5.69
CA GLY A 93 -29.25 -4.76 5.24
C GLY A 93 -28.30 -4.76 4.05
N THR A 94 -28.75 -5.24 2.89
CA THR A 94 -27.97 -5.27 1.63
C THR A 94 -28.21 -4.05 0.73
N ILE A 95 -29.00 -3.07 1.17
CA ILE A 95 -29.28 -1.84 0.40
C ILE A 95 -28.56 -0.67 1.06
N ARG A 96 -27.70 0.00 0.30
CA ARG A 96 -27.03 1.24 0.71
C ARG A 96 -27.70 2.41 0.03
N ARG A 97 -28.31 3.31 0.79
CA ARG A 97 -28.89 4.55 0.25
C ARG A 97 -27.90 5.68 0.41
N VAL A 98 -27.47 6.24 -0.73
CA VAL A 98 -26.59 7.40 -0.79
C VAL A 98 -27.43 8.58 -1.24
N LYS A 99 -27.51 9.61 -0.38
CA LYS A 99 -28.18 10.86 -0.68
C LYS A 99 -27.15 11.96 -0.82
N VAL A 100 -27.04 12.51 -2.02
CA VAL A 100 -26.13 13.63 -2.31
C VAL A 100 -26.93 14.92 -2.30
N THR A 101 -26.52 15.88 -1.48
CA THR A 101 -27.10 17.23 -1.45
C THR A 101 -26.10 18.24 -2.01
N GLY A 102 -26.45 18.89 -3.11
CA GLY A 102 -25.67 19.95 -3.76
C GLY A 102 -26.43 21.26 -3.86
N GLN A 103 -25.77 22.31 -4.34
CA GLN A 103 -26.37 23.64 -4.54
C GLN A 103 -26.15 24.11 -5.97
N LEU A 104 -27.16 24.72 -6.57
CA LEU A 104 -27.01 25.40 -7.85
C LEU A 104 -26.45 26.80 -7.61
N ASP A 105 -25.27 27.09 -8.16
CA ASP A 105 -24.65 28.40 -8.02
C ASP A 105 -25.23 29.43 -9.01
N ARG A 106 -24.74 30.67 -8.94
CA ARG A 106 -25.17 31.76 -9.84
C ARG A 106 -24.69 31.55 -11.30
N SER A 107 -23.66 30.74 -11.50
CA SER A 107 -23.06 30.41 -12.80
C SER A 107 -23.76 29.24 -13.47
N SER A 108 -24.85 28.71 -12.90
CA SER A 108 -25.54 27.50 -13.34
C SER A 108 -24.74 26.21 -13.18
N MET A 109 -23.70 26.22 -12.35
CA MET A 109 -22.94 25.03 -11.94
C MET A 109 -23.58 24.39 -10.71
N ILE A 110 -23.49 23.07 -10.61
CA ILE A 110 -23.80 22.39 -9.37
C ILE A 110 -22.55 22.33 -8.50
N VAL A 111 -22.68 22.71 -7.23
CA VAL A 111 -21.63 22.69 -6.23
C VAL A 111 -21.97 21.67 -5.14
N PHE A 112 -21.05 20.73 -4.92
CA PHE A 112 -21.03 19.77 -3.82
C PHE A 112 -19.91 20.15 -2.83
N PRO A 113 -19.79 19.51 -1.66
CA PRO A 113 -18.82 19.92 -0.63
C PRO A 113 -17.36 19.97 -1.10
N ASP A 114 -16.96 19.04 -1.96
CA ASP A 114 -15.57 18.82 -2.39
C ASP A 114 -15.33 19.11 -3.89
N ARG A 115 -16.41 19.31 -4.67
CA ARG A 115 -16.33 19.44 -6.12
C ARG A 115 -17.48 20.26 -6.71
N LYS A 116 -17.31 20.67 -7.97
CA LYS A 116 -18.31 21.41 -8.75
C LYS A 116 -18.34 20.88 -10.17
N PHE A 117 -19.51 20.93 -10.80
CA PHE A 117 -19.72 20.50 -12.17
C PHE A 117 -20.45 21.57 -12.96
N ALA A 118 -19.93 21.84 -14.15
CA ALA A 118 -20.65 22.59 -15.17
C ALA A 118 -21.42 21.62 -16.10
N LEU A 119 -22.36 22.15 -16.88
CA LEU A 119 -23.23 21.34 -17.77
C LEU A 119 -22.46 20.62 -18.89
N ASP A 120 -21.25 21.07 -19.19
CA ASP A 120 -20.30 20.46 -20.13
C ASP A 120 -19.41 19.38 -19.47
N ASP A 121 -19.37 19.30 -18.14
CA ASP A 121 -18.62 18.28 -17.38
C ASP A 121 -19.40 16.96 -17.18
N THR A 122 -20.42 16.66 -17.99
CA THR A 122 -21.32 15.51 -17.79
C THR A 122 -20.58 14.17 -17.68
N ALA A 123 -19.49 13.97 -18.42
CA ALA A 123 -18.66 12.76 -18.31
C ALA A 123 -18.00 12.60 -16.93
N LYS A 124 -17.52 13.71 -16.33
CA LYS A 124 -16.94 13.68 -14.98
C LYS A 124 -18.00 13.47 -13.90
N LEU A 125 -19.20 13.98 -14.15
CA LEU A 125 -20.35 13.75 -13.26
C LEU A 125 -20.79 12.28 -13.32
N GLU A 126 -20.82 11.67 -14.49
CA GLU A 126 -21.10 10.24 -14.69
C GLU A 126 -20.08 9.36 -13.97
N GLU A 127 -18.79 9.63 -14.15
CA GLU A 127 -17.71 8.93 -13.44
C GLU A 127 -17.90 8.99 -11.92
N TRP A 128 -18.19 10.18 -11.38
CA TRP A 128 -18.43 10.35 -9.96
C TRP A 128 -19.72 9.65 -9.48
N ILE A 129 -20.78 9.63 -10.29
CA ILE A 129 -22.00 8.87 -9.98
C ILE A 129 -21.69 7.38 -9.88
N GLU A 130 -20.87 6.85 -10.79
CA GLU A 130 -20.42 5.46 -10.74
C GLU A 130 -19.54 5.19 -9.52
N GLU A 131 -18.63 6.11 -9.17
CA GLU A 131 -17.87 6.02 -7.92
C GLU A 131 -18.79 5.92 -6.70
N LEU A 132 -19.85 6.75 -6.65
CA LEU A 132 -20.83 6.71 -5.54
C LEU A 132 -21.66 5.42 -5.55
N ARG A 133 -22.00 4.88 -6.73
CA ARG A 133 -22.69 3.59 -6.87
C ARG A 133 -21.82 2.44 -6.36
N VAL A 134 -20.52 2.46 -6.65
CA VAL A 134 -19.57 1.41 -6.28
C VAL A 134 -19.11 1.56 -4.82
N TYR A 135 -18.67 2.73 -4.40
CA TYR A 135 -17.98 2.96 -3.12
C TYR A 135 -18.80 3.71 -2.07
N GLY A 136 -20.01 4.14 -2.39
CA GLY A 136 -20.87 4.86 -1.45
C GLY A 136 -20.45 6.31 -1.25
N ALA A 137 -20.92 6.92 -0.16
CA ALA A 137 -20.72 8.35 0.12
C ALA A 137 -19.25 8.78 0.29
N GLN A 138 -18.37 7.81 0.57
CA GLN A 138 -16.96 8.06 0.81
C GLN A 138 -16.13 8.09 -0.50
N GLY A 139 -16.75 7.83 -1.67
CA GLY A 139 -16.12 7.90 -2.98
C GLY A 139 -15.02 6.86 -3.23
N ALA A 140 -14.34 6.91 -4.37
CA ALA A 140 -13.22 6.02 -4.65
C ALA A 140 -12.07 6.26 -3.65
N PRO A 141 -11.46 5.19 -3.08
CA PRO A 141 -10.38 5.33 -2.10
C PRO A 141 -9.04 5.79 -2.72
N GLU A 142 -8.93 5.78 -4.04
CA GLU A 142 -7.70 6.08 -4.76
C GLU A 142 -7.24 7.53 -4.55
N GLY A 143 -5.94 7.71 -4.27
CA GLY A 143 -5.35 9.02 -4.00
C GLY A 143 -5.69 9.66 -2.64
N GLN A 144 -6.70 9.17 -1.91
CA GLN A 144 -7.16 9.73 -0.64
C GLN A 144 -6.12 9.53 0.50
N PRO A 145 -6.09 10.43 1.52
CA PRO A 145 -5.35 10.20 2.76
C PRO A 145 -5.76 8.88 3.42
N LEU A 146 -4.82 8.20 4.09
CA LEU A 146 -5.05 6.91 4.76
C LEU A 146 -5.75 5.86 3.86
N TRP A 147 -5.47 5.84 2.56
CA TRP A 147 -6.05 4.89 1.60
C TRP A 147 -7.59 4.92 1.55
N GLY A 148 -8.18 6.09 1.82
CA GLY A 148 -9.63 6.28 1.86
C GLY A 148 -10.30 5.67 3.10
N MET A 149 -9.53 5.22 4.09
CA MET A 149 -10.04 4.74 5.38
C MET A 149 -10.49 5.91 6.26
N GLN A 150 -11.53 5.70 7.07
CA GLN A 150 -11.78 6.59 8.19
C GLN A 150 -10.68 6.41 9.24
N LYS A 151 -10.44 7.45 10.04
CA LYS A 151 -9.40 7.41 11.07
C LYS A 151 -9.60 6.25 12.05
N ALA A 152 -10.84 5.97 12.45
CA ALA A 152 -11.14 4.88 13.37
C ALA A 152 -10.77 3.51 12.78
N ASP A 153 -11.14 3.24 11.53
CA ASP A 153 -10.80 1.99 10.83
C ASP A 153 -9.28 1.85 10.65
N PHE A 154 -8.60 2.96 10.33
CA PHE A 154 -7.15 2.97 10.25
C PHE A 154 -6.50 2.68 11.60
N ASP A 155 -6.96 3.31 12.68
CA ASP A 155 -6.43 3.11 14.03
C ASP A 155 -6.62 1.63 14.47
N GLU A 156 -7.75 1.01 14.10
CA GLU A 156 -8.01 -0.42 14.34
C GLU A 156 -7.04 -1.31 13.54
N LEU A 157 -6.94 -1.13 12.22
CA LEU A 157 -5.99 -1.87 11.39
C LEU A 157 -4.56 -1.68 11.90
N HIS A 158 -4.16 -0.45 12.21
CA HIS A 158 -2.82 -0.15 12.72
C HIS A 158 -2.55 -0.85 14.05
N ALA A 159 -3.53 -0.93 14.96
CA ALA A 159 -3.40 -1.66 16.22
C ALA A 159 -3.24 -3.17 16.03
N GLU A 160 -3.91 -3.76 15.03
CA GLU A 160 -3.74 -5.17 14.68
C GLU A 160 -2.40 -5.43 13.98
N MET A 161 -1.98 -4.56 13.07
CA MET A 161 -0.69 -4.66 12.37
C MET A 161 0.51 -4.37 13.29
N ARG A 162 0.29 -3.69 14.42
CA ARG A 162 1.28 -3.47 15.48
C ARG A 162 1.67 -4.75 16.21
N GLN A 163 0.84 -5.79 16.20
CA GLN A 163 1.15 -7.03 16.92
C GLN A 163 2.48 -7.63 16.41
N PRO A 164 3.33 -8.17 17.29
CA PRO A 164 4.61 -8.74 16.89
C PRO A 164 4.42 -10.04 16.10
N VAL A 165 5.37 -10.32 15.21
CA VAL A 165 5.55 -11.63 14.59
C VAL A 165 6.23 -12.56 15.59
N GLU A 166 5.61 -13.71 15.86
CA GLU A 166 6.12 -14.68 16.85
C GLU A 166 7.01 -15.76 16.19
N GLN A 167 6.80 -16.04 14.90
CA GLN A 167 7.46 -17.13 14.18
C GLN A 167 8.71 -16.66 13.44
N ASP A 168 9.74 -17.51 13.41
CA ASP A 168 10.95 -17.28 12.61
C ASP A 168 10.62 -17.42 11.13
N THR A 169 10.83 -16.36 10.36
CA THR A 169 10.49 -16.31 8.93
C THR A 169 11.65 -16.62 8.01
N SER A 170 12.85 -16.89 8.56
CA SER A 170 14.05 -17.09 7.76
C SER A 170 14.00 -18.39 6.97
N ASN A 171 14.51 -18.34 5.73
CA ASN A 171 14.58 -19.45 4.77
C ASN A 171 13.21 -20.07 4.45
N MET A 172 12.13 -19.30 4.56
CA MET A 172 10.79 -19.72 4.15
C MET A 172 10.49 -19.25 2.74
N SER A 173 9.67 -19.99 1.99
CA SER A 173 9.08 -19.46 0.76
C SER A 173 8.18 -18.24 1.06
N MET A 174 7.92 -17.40 0.05
CA MET A 174 7.01 -16.25 0.19
C MET A 174 5.68 -16.64 0.86
N THR A 175 5.12 -17.78 0.42
CA THR A 175 3.84 -18.31 0.88
C THR A 175 3.87 -18.72 2.35
N GLU A 176 4.92 -19.42 2.75
CA GLU A 176 5.11 -19.88 4.12
C GLU A 176 5.36 -18.71 5.06
N ALA A 177 6.23 -17.77 4.65
CA ALA A 177 6.52 -16.56 5.40
C ALA A 177 5.26 -15.72 5.64
N ILE A 178 4.45 -15.46 4.59
CA ILE A 178 3.17 -14.72 4.74
C ILE A 178 2.25 -15.42 5.76
N ARG A 179 2.18 -16.76 5.73
CA ARG A 179 1.36 -17.52 6.68
C ARG A 179 1.90 -17.42 8.10
N ALA A 180 3.23 -17.45 8.27
CA ALA A 180 3.91 -17.34 9.55
C ALA A 180 3.74 -15.96 10.21
N LEU A 181 3.41 -14.92 9.45
CA LEU A 181 3.06 -13.60 9.99
C LEU A 181 1.74 -13.59 10.76
N GLU A 182 0.86 -14.59 10.57
CA GLU A 182 -0.45 -14.68 11.21
C GLU A 182 -1.25 -13.37 11.11
N LEU A 183 -1.40 -12.87 9.88
CA LEU A 183 -2.09 -11.61 9.64
C LEU A 183 -3.54 -11.65 10.15
N PRO A 184 -4.10 -10.50 10.55
CA PRO A 184 -5.44 -10.47 11.12
C PRO A 184 -6.50 -10.94 10.12
N ASN A 185 -7.42 -11.79 10.58
CA ASN A 185 -8.45 -12.39 9.72
C ASN A 185 -9.45 -11.36 9.16
N GLY A 186 -9.57 -10.18 9.78
CA GLY A 186 -10.43 -9.09 9.33
C GLY A 186 -9.97 -8.43 8.02
N TYR A 187 -8.69 -8.61 7.65
CA TYR A 187 -8.07 -7.95 6.51
C TYR A 187 -7.42 -8.97 5.56
N PRO A 188 -8.22 -9.70 4.76
CA PRO A 188 -7.67 -10.73 3.88
C PRO A 188 -6.77 -10.12 2.80
N LEU A 189 -5.71 -10.86 2.46
CA LEU A 189 -4.80 -10.50 1.37
C LEU A 189 -5.46 -10.70 0.01
N ARG A 190 -5.28 -9.75 -0.90
CA ARG A 190 -5.71 -9.86 -2.30
C ARG A 190 -4.61 -9.44 -3.26
N PHE A 191 -4.07 -10.41 -4.00
CA PHE A 191 -3.16 -10.15 -5.11
C PHE A 191 -3.91 -9.61 -6.32
N SER A 192 -3.41 -8.54 -6.93
CA SER A 192 -3.96 -8.03 -8.19
C SER A 192 -3.72 -9.01 -9.35
N ALA A 193 -4.47 -8.85 -10.45
CA ALA A 193 -4.29 -9.68 -11.64
C ALA A 193 -2.87 -9.54 -12.22
N GLU A 194 -2.37 -8.30 -12.25
CA GLU A 194 -1.00 -7.97 -12.68
C GLU A 194 0.03 -8.65 -11.79
N THR A 195 -0.10 -8.58 -10.46
CA THR A 195 0.81 -9.27 -9.55
C THR A 195 0.83 -10.78 -9.78
N ARG A 196 -0.33 -11.41 -9.95
CA ARG A 196 -0.40 -12.85 -10.22
C ARG A 196 0.34 -13.20 -11.52
N GLN A 197 0.15 -12.41 -12.57
CA GLN A 197 0.86 -12.59 -13.83
C GLN A 197 2.37 -12.42 -13.66
N MET A 198 2.81 -11.35 -12.99
CA MET A 198 4.22 -11.08 -12.70
C MET A 198 4.89 -12.24 -11.95
N LEU A 199 4.21 -12.80 -10.95
CA LEU A 199 4.73 -13.93 -10.16
C LEU A 199 4.84 -15.20 -11.01
N VAL A 200 3.87 -15.46 -11.89
CA VAL A 200 3.91 -16.60 -12.83
C VAL A 200 5.07 -16.45 -13.82
N GLU A 201 5.26 -15.25 -14.38
CA GLU A 201 6.35 -14.96 -15.33
C GLU A 201 7.73 -15.06 -14.69
N ARG A 202 7.85 -14.67 -13.42
CA ARG A 202 9.10 -14.75 -12.66
C ARG A 202 9.51 -16.20 -12.34
N GLY A 203 8.54 -17.11 -12.20
CA GLY A 203 8.80 -18.53 -11.93
C GLY A 203 9.32 -18.77 -10.52
N ASP A 204 10.51 -19.34 -10.39
CA ASP A 204 11.09 -19.67 -9.09
C ASP A 204 11.42 -18.41 -8.29
N LEU A 205 10.79 -18.29 -7.12
CA LEU A 205 10.98 -17.19 -6.19
C LEU A 205 12.00 -17.59 -5.12
N PRO A 206 12.95 -16.71 -4.77
CA PRO A 206 13.91 -17.00 -3.70
C PRO A 206 13.21 -17.11 -2.34
N GLU A 207 13.82 -17.88 -1.44
CA GLU A 207 13.42 -17.91 -0.03
C GLU A 207 13.70 -16.56 0.64
N HIS A 208 12.88 -16.22 1.64
CA HIS A 208 13.08 -15.01 2.43
C HIS A 208 14.26 -15.21 3.39
N PRO A 209 15.34 -14.42 3.28
CA PRO A 209 16.58 -14.71 4.02
C PRO A 209 16.57 -14.22 5.48
N HIS A 210 15.55 -13.47 5.91
CA HIS A 210 15.59 -12.74 7.18
C HIS A 210 14.59 -13.26 8.23
N ASP A 211 14.99 -13.16 9.49
CA ASP A 211 14.12 -13.40 10.65
C ASP A 211 13.39 -12.10 11.02
N LEU A 212 12.06 -12.10 10.90
CA LEU A 212 11.20 -10.96 11.21
C LEU A 212 10.56 -11.05 12.61
N ARG A 213 10.99 -11.99 13.47
CA ARG A 213 10.45 -12.10 14.83
C ARG A 213 10.58 -10.82 15.65
N GLY A 214 9.50 -10.54 16.37
CA GLY A 214 9.34 -9.37 17.22
C GLY A 214 9.17 -8.06 16.47
N PHE A 215 9.17 -8.05 15.13
CA PHE A 215 8.72 -6.89 14.35
C PHE A 215 7.20 -6.87 14.27
N ALA A 216 6.63 -5.67 14.16
CA ALA A 216 5.22 -5.50 13.87
C ALA A 216 4.85 -6.16 12.54
N LYS A 217 3.69 -6.83 12.49
CA LYS A 217 3.16 -7.52 11.30
C LYS A 217 3.08 -6.60 10.06
N GLY A 218 2.76 -5.32 10.24
CA GLY A 218 2.72 -4.31 9.17
C GLY A 218 4.05 -4.16 8.46
N THR A 219 5.06 -3.73 9.20
CA THR A 219 6.43 -3.59 8.71
C THR A 219 7.00 -4.91 8.21
N ALA A 220 6.77 -6.02 8.93
CA ALA A 220 7.23 -7.35 8.52
C ALA A 220 6.67 -7.77 7.15
N LEU A 221 5.37 -7.58 6.92
CA LEU A 221 4.73 -7.86 5.63
C LEU A 221 5.31 -6.96 4.52
N ALA A 222 5.53 -5.67 4.80
CA ALA A 222 6.09 -4.74 3.83
C ALA A 222 7.52 -5.15 3.43
N MET A 223 8.35 -5.53 4.40
CA MET A 223 9.73 -6.00 4.17
C MET A 223 9.76 -7.31 3.39
N LEU A 224 8.87 -8.26 3.74
CA LEU A 224 8.76 -9.54 3.05
C LEU A 224 8.38 -9.32 1.58
N LEU A 225 7.30 -8.59 1.32
CA LEU A 225 6.81 -8.32 -0.04
C LEU A 225 7.83 -7.55 -0.88
N ARG A 226 8.59 -6.65 -0.26
CA ARG A 226 9.65 -5.90 -0.94
C ARG A 226 10.69 -6.81 -1.59
N GLY A 227 11.07 -7.91 -0.95
CA GLY A 227 12.00 -8.90 -1.53
C GLY A 227 11.52 -9.50 -2.86
N TYR A 228 10.20 -9.51 -3.08
CA TYR A 228 9.55 -10.01 -4.28
C TYR A 228 9.17 -8.91 -5.28
N GLY A 229 9.59 -7.66 -5.05
CA GLY A 229 9.18 -6.52 -5.87
C GLY A 229 7.71 -6.15 -5.70
N LEU A 230 7.12 -6.50 -4.56
CA LEU A 230 5.73 -6.26 -4.23
C LEU A 230 5.60 -5.26 -3.09
N ALA A 231 4.42 -4.69 -2.96
CA ALA A 231 4.01 -3.92 -1.80
C ALA A 231 2.52 -4.14 -1.52
N PHE A 232 2.06 -3.68 -0.36
CA PHE A 232 0.65 -3.76 -0.02
C PHE A 232 0.06 -2.42 0.39
N SER A 233 -1.24 -2.28 0.19
CA SER A 233 -2.03 -1.14 0.64
C SER A 233 -3.40 -1.62 1.14
N PRO A 234 -3.96 -1.01 2.20
CA PRO A 234 -5.36 -1.22 2.53
C PRO A 234 -6.24 -0.73 1.37
N ARG A 235 -7.24 -1.51 0.98
CA ARG A 235 -8.25 -1.09 0.00
C ARG A 235 -9.64 -1.34 0.53
N ARG A 236 -10.47 -0.29 0.46
CA ARG A 236 -11.91 -0.40 0.75
C ARG A 236 -12.63 -1.09 -0.40
N LEU A 237 -13.45 -2.08 -0.06
CA LEU A 237 -14.36 -2.74 -0.99
C LEU A 237 -15.72 -2.03 -1.05
N PRO A 238 -16.55 -2.30 -2.09
CA PRO A 238 -17.90 -1.77 -2.20
C PRO A 238 -18.80 -2.03 -0.98
N ASP A 239 -18.55 -3.12 -0.25
CA ASP A 239 -19.28 -3.50 0.95
C ASP A 239 -18.72 -2.86 2.24
N GLU A 240 -17.83 -1.87 2.10
CA GLU A 240 -17.14 -1.16 3.19
C GLU A 240 -16.17 -2.02 4.00
N SER A 241 -16.02 -3.30 3.67
CA SER A 241 -14.93 -4.12 4.20
C SER A 241 -13.58 -3.70 3.60
N PHE A 242 -12.51 -4.09 4.28
CA PHE A 242 -11.14 -3.79 3.84
C PHE A 242 -10.40 -5.07 3.47
N VAL A 243 -9.52 -4.93 2.49
CA VAL A 243 -8.56 -5.96 2.10
C VAL A 243 -7.17 -5.37 2.08
N LEU A 244 -6.16 -6.21 2.27
CA LEU A 244 -4.77 -5.81 2.01
C LEU A 244 -4.45 -6.19 0.57
N ALA A 245 -4.55 -5.21 -0.32
CA ALA A 245 -4.22 -5.41 -1.72
C ALA A 245 -2.70 -5.49 -1.89
N ILE A 246 -2.26 -6.48 -2.66
CA ILE A 246 -0.85 -6.70 -2.99
C ILE A 246 -0.68 -6.41 -4.48
N ASP A 247 0.19 -5.45 -4.76
CA ASP A 247 0.47 -4.91 -6.10
C ASP A 247 1.98 -4.93 -6.37
N PRO A 248 2.41 -4.87 -7.65
CA PRO A 248 3.81 -4.61 -7.97
C PRO A 248 4.24 -3.29 -7.33
N PHE A 249 5.42 -3.27 -6.72
CA PHE A 249 5.93 -2.04 -6.15
C PHE A 249 6.22 -1.02 -7.25
N ASN A 250 5.76 0.21 -7.03
CA ASN A 250 6.23 1.39 -7.74
C ASN A 250 6.45 2.53 -6.72
N SER A 251 7.24 3.53 -7.11
CA SER A 251 7.59 4.65 -6.22
C SER A 251 6.54 5.76 -6.16
N GLU A 252 5.53 5.73 -7.02
CA GLU A 252 4.53 6.78 -7.16
C GLU A 252 3.32 6.52 -6.25
N ASP A 253 3.01 5.26 -6.02
CA ASP A 253 1.89 4.81 -5.20
C ASP A 253 2.18 4.91 -3.71
N LYS A 254 1.09 5.12 -2.97
CA LYS A 254 1.10 5.11 -1.51
C LYS A 254 0.93 3.67 -1.04
N PHE A 255 2.03 2.99 -0.73
CA PHE A 255 1.99 1.68 -0.05
C PHE A 255 2.19 1.81 1.45
N TRP A 256 1.82 0.76 2.19
CA TRP A 256 2.20 0.63 3.59
C TRP A 256 3.73 0.68 3.71
N PRO A 257 4.28 1.55 4.58
CA PRO A 257 5.71 1.80 4.59
C PRO A 257 6.51 0.63 5.21
N ILE A 258 7.75 0.48 4.76
CA ILE A 258 8.75 -0.36 5.45
C ILE A 258 9.28 0.44 6.65
N GLY A 259 8.51 0.40 7.73
CA GLY A 259 8.74 1.25 8.89
C GLY A 259 8.55 2.74 8.62
N TRP A 260 8.16 3.44 9.66
CA TRP A 260 7.85 4.87 9.65
C TRP A 260 9.12 5.70 9.84
N ASP A 261 9.14 6.89 9.23
CA ASP A 261 10.22 7.86 9.50
C ASP A 261 10.03 8.41 10.92
N PRO A 262 11.00 8.24 11.85
CA PRO A 262 10.90 8.75 13.22
C PRO A 262 10.53 10.23 13.30
N ASP A 263 11.05 11.07 12.38
CA ASP A 263 10.76 12.51 12.41
C ASP A 263 9.27 12.78 12.16
N SER A 264 8.63 11.98 11.31
CA SER A 264 7.19 12.08 11.00
C SER A 264 6.31 11.72 12.20
N LEU A 265 6.85 10.93 13.13
CA LEU A 265 6.21 10.54 14.39
C LEU A 265 6.58 11.48 15.56
N GLY A 266 7.40 12.50 15.31
CA GLY A 266 7.93 13.37 16.37
C GLY A 266 8.98 12.68 17.26
N LEU A 267 9.49 11.52 16.85
CA LEU A 267 10.51 10.75 17.56
C LEU A 267 11.92 11.21 17.15
N LYS A 268 12.82 11.35 18.11
CA LYS A 268 14.21 11.73 17.83
C LYS A 268 15.05 10.50 17.53
N ARG A 269 15.66 10.44 16.33
CA ARG A 269 16.57 9.35 15.93
C ARG A 269 17.67 9.05 16.95
N LEU A 270 18.23 10.08 17.59
CA LEU A 270 19.27 9.93 18.62
C LEU A 270 18.77 9.11 19.82
N ALA A 271 17.51 9.28 20.23
CA ALA A 271 16.94 8.54 21.35
C ALA A 271 16.64 7.09 20.98
N LEU A 272 16.27 6.82 19.73
CA LEU A 272 15.96 5.49 19.23
C LEU A 272 17.19 4.64 18.92
N ALA A 273 18.29 5.29 18.50
CA ALA A 273 19.46 4.63 17.95
C ALA A 273 20.76 5.26 18.48
N GLU A 274 20.85 5.48 19.79
CA GLU A 274 21.96 6.22 20.44
C GLU A 274 23.34 5.68 20.02
N LYS A 275 23.55 4.37 20.14
CA LYS A 275 24.81 3.70 19.78
C LYS A 275 25.21 3.91 18.32
N MET A 276 24.24 4.17 17.45
CA MET A 276 24.46 4.44 16.03
C MET A 276 25.05 5.85 15.78
N PHE A 277 24.84 6.79 16.71
CA PHE A 277 25.31 8.17 16.61
C PHE A 277 26.46 8.49 17.57
N THR A 278 26.73 7.64 18.56
CA THR A 278 27.86 7.79 19.49
C THR A 278 29.19 7.56 18.78
N ALA A 279 30.16 8.45 19.04
CA ALA A 279 31.50 8.36 18.46
C ALA A 279 32.35 7.29 19.17
N THR A 280 32.70 6.23 18.45
CA THR A 280 33.55 5.12 18.89
C THR A 280 34.75 4.97 17.96
N MET A 281 35.66 4.06 18.30
CA MET A 281 36.86 3.78 17.51
C MET A 281 36.53 2.72 16.46
N ILE A 282 36.23 3.13 15.23
CA ILE A 282 35.82 2.21 14.15
C ILE A 282 36.93 2.13 13.10
N GLY A 283 37.23 0.93 12.64
CA GLY A 283 38.12 0.64 11.53
C GLY A 283 37.71 -0.69 10.87
N ILE A 284 37.70 -0.71 9.55
CA ILE A 284 37.26 -1.84 8.72
C ILE A 284 38.30 -2.04 7.64
N GLU A 285 38.86 -3.24 7.56
CA GLU A 285 39.97 -3.55 6.66
C GLU A 285 39.62 -4.78 5.83
N GLN A 286 39.24 -4.56 4.57
CA GLN A 286 38.88 -5.60 3.61
C GLN A 286 37.84 -6.60 4.14
N GLU A 287 36.78 -6.08 4.78
CA GLU A 287 35.70 -6.90 5.34
C GLU A 287 34.55 -7.03 4.32
N PRO A 288 33.97 -8.22 4.09
CA PRO A 288 32.74 -8.35 3.31
C PRO A 288 31.58 -7.57 3.94
N LEU A 289 30.76 -6.92 3.12
CA LEU A 289 29.61 -6.15 3.62
C LEU A 289 28.66 -7.05 4.44
N THR A 290 28.49 -8.31 4.02
CA THR A 290 27.66 -9.30 4.72
C THR A 290 28.14 -9.64 6.12
N ASP A 291 29.46 -9.54 6.38
CA ASP A 291 30.04 -9.79 7.70
C ASP A 291 29.99 -8.52 8.58
N LEU A 292 30.02 -7.36 7.93
CA LEU A 292 29.91 -6.07 8.61
C LEU A 292 28.52 -5.83 9.20
N LEU A 293 27.42 -6.25 8.54
CA LEU A 293 26.08 -5.97 9.07
C LEU A 293 25.84 -6.62 10.45
N PRO A 294 26.11 -7.93 10.66
CA PRO A 294 25.99 -8.55 11.98
C PRO A 294 26.84 -7.88 13.05
N ARG A 295 28.02 -7.38 12.69
CA ARG A 295 28.87 -6.60 13.60
C ARG A 295 28.19 -5.30 14.01
N ILE A 296 27.58 -4.58 13.06
CA ILE A 296 26.80 -3.37 13.35
C ILE A 296 25.61 -3.72 14.24
N GLU A 297 24.88 -4.81 13.96
CA GLU A 297 23.77 -5.24 14.80
C GLU A 297 24.22 -5.47 16.25
N ASN A 298 25.33 -6.19 16.44
CA ASN A 298 25.87 -6.50 17.76
C ASN A 298 26.39 -5.26 18.51
N GLU A 299 27.01 -4.30 17.80
CA GLU A 299 27.53 -3.09 18.44
C GLU A 299 26.45 -2.03 18.71
N THR A 300 25.31 -2.07 18.00
CA THR A 300 24.28 -1.03 18.05
C THR A 300 22.96 -1.50 18.64
N ASP A 301 22.78 -2.81 18.82
CA ASP A 301 21.53 -3.50 19.18
C ASP A 301 20.37 -3.25 18.21
N LEU A 302 20.68 -2.79 16.98
CA LEU A 302 19.70 -2.52 15.94
C LEU A 302 19.82 -3.56 14.83
N LYS A 303 18.70 -4.16 14.46
CA LYS A 303 18.65 -5.01 13.26
C LYS A 303 18.90 -4.19 12.01
N VAL A 304 19.65 -4.76 11.07
CA VAL A 304 20.03 -4.12 9.82
C VAL A 304 19.51 -4.94 8.66
N PHE A 305 18.71 -4.31 7.81
CA PHE A 305 18.15 -4.94 6.62
C PHE A 305 18.55 -4.18 5.37
N ILE A 306 18.78 -4.93 4.30
CA ILE A 306 19.07 -4.39 2.98
C ILE A 306 17.84 -4.57 2.09
N ASP A 307 17.43 -3.49 1.44
CA ASP A 307 16.41 -3.50 0.42
C ASP A 307 16.89 -4.29 -0.82
N PRO A 308 16.35 -5.49 -1.09
CA PRO A 308 16.81 -6.31 -2.21
C PRO A 308 16.58 -5.61 -3.55
N GLN A 309 15.48 -4.84 -3.68
CA GLN A 309 15.16 -4.12 -4.90
C GLN A 309 16.13 -2.95 -5.15
N ALA A 310 16.58 -2.28 -4.10
CA ALA A 310 17.56 -1.21 -4.25
C ALA A 310 18.93 -1.74 -4.69
N VAL A 311 19.32 -2.90 -4.16
CA VAL A 311 20.56 -3.59 -4.53
C VAL A 311 20.50 -4.09 -5.97
N ASP A 312 19.41 -4.76 -6.35
CA ASP A 312 19.17 -5.26 -7.70
C ASP A 312 19.17 -4.12 -8.72
N ALA A 313 18.49 -3.00 -8.41
CA ALA A 313 18.42 -1.82 -9.28
C ALA A 313 19.80 -1.17 -9.54
N GLN A 314 20.75 -1.32 -8.62
CA GLN A 314 22.12 -0.84 -8.80
C GLN A 314 23.07 -1.91 -9.35
N GLY A 315 22.58 -3.14 -9.62
CA GLY A 315 23.41 -4.26 -10.07
C GLY A 315 24.46 -4.68 -9.03
N ILE A 316 24.17 -4.44 -7.74
CA ILE A 316 25.08 -4.72 -6.64
C ILE A 316 24.92 -6.18 -6.21
N ASN A 317 26.03 -6.86 -5.93
CA ASN A 317 25.99 -8.14 -5.22
C ASN A 317 26.61 -7.95 -3.81
N PRO A 318 25.78 -7.91 -2.74
CA PRO A 318 26.25 -7.68 -1.36
C PRO A 318 27.32 -8.66 -0.88
N GLU A 319 27.27 -9.91 -1.33
CA GLU A 319 28.21 -10.96 -0.91
C GLU A 319 29.62 -10.76 -1.48
N LYS A 320 29.73 -10.07 -2.62
CA LYS A 320 31.01 -9.82 -3.30
C LYS A 320 31.63 -8.48 -2.92
N LEU A 321 30.92 -7.67 -2.14
CA LEU A 321 31.36 -6.34 -1.78
C LEU A 321 32.29 -6.40 -0.58
N VAL A 322 33.55 -6.03 -0.82
CA VAL A 322 34.54 -5.84 0.22
C VAL A 322 34.68 -4.35 0.51
N VAL A 323 34.53 -3.97 1.77
CA VAL A 323 34.51 -2.58 2.20
C VAL A 323 35.73 -2.25 3.05
N ASN A 324 36.15 -0.98 3.00
CA ASN A 324 37.27 -0.46 3.77
C ASN A 324 36.89 0.87 4.39
N TYR A 325 37.23 1.05 5.66
CA TYR A 325 37.07 2.30 6.38
C TYR A 325 38.27 2.55 7.30
N PRO A 326 38.95 3.70 7.16
CA PRO A 326 40.15 3.98 7.94
C PRO A 326 39.84 4.05 9.43
N ARG A 327 40.74 3.49 10.24
CA ARG A 327 40.60 3.49 11.70
C ARG A 327 40.61 4.91 12.26
N LYS A 328 39.44 5.45 12.62
CA LYS A 328 39.31 6.79 13.23
C LYS A 328 38.11 6.89 14.18
N ARG A 329 38.15 7.87 15.09
CA ARG A 329 37.02 8.13 15.99
C ARG A 329 35.85 8.67 15.18
N THR A 330 34.75 7.93 15.10
CA THR A 330 33.55 8.24 14.31
C THR A 330 32.34 7.49 14.86
N SER A 331 31.12 7.82 14.40
CA SER A 331 29.94 7.01 14.68
C SER A 331 29.69 5.95 13.61
N TRP A 332 28.93 4.91 13.96
CA TRP A 332 28.48 3.91 13.00
C TRP A 332 27.62 4.50 11.87
N SER A 333 26.78 5.50 12.17
CA SER A 333 26.01 6.23 11.16
C SER A 333 26.90 6.92 10.11
N LEU A 334 27.99 7.56 10.51
CA LEU A 334 28.91 8.20 9.58
C LEU A 334 29.76 7.19 8.81
N CYS A 335 30.18 6.12 9.49
CA CYS A 335 30.92 5.01 8.88
C CYS A 335 30.10 4.37 7.77
N LEU A 336 28.90 3.87 8.10
CA LEU A 336 28.01 3.20 7.18
C LEU A 336 27.61 4.13 6.02
N ARG A 337 27.34 5.41 6.29
CA ARG A 337 27.01 6.38 5.23
C ARG A 337 28.14 6.53 4.21
N THR A 338 29.38 6.55 4.68
CA THR A 338 30.56 6.69 3.82
C THR A 338 30.75 5.45 2.95
N ILE A 339 30.54 4.27 3.52
CA ILE A 339 30.63 2.99 2.81
C ILE A 339 29.51 2.88 1.77
N LEU A 340 28.26 3.07 2.18
CA LEU A 340 27.08 2.93 1.33
C LEU A 340 27.03 3.95 0.18
N ALA A 341 27.53 5.16 0.39
CA ALA A 341 27.57 6.19 -0.66
C ALA A 341 28.42 5.77 -1.88
N GLN A 342 29.46 4.95 -1.69
CA GLN A 342 30.27 4.41 -2.80
C GLN A 342 29.46 3.50 -3.72
N MET A 343 28.35 2.98 -3.19
CA MET A 343 27.43 2.05 -3.86
C MET A 343 26.10 2.71 -4.20
N LYS A 344 25.99 4.05 -4.07
CA LYS A 344 24.73 4.80 -4.26
C LYS A 344 23.57 4.34 -3.36
N LEU A 345 23.92 3.70 -2.25
CA LEU A 345 22.98 3.32 -1.19
C LEU A 345 23.04 4.35 -0.06
N THR A 346 22.00 4.36 0.76
CA THR A 346 21.92 5.14 2.00
C THR A 346 21.37 4.24 3.11
N GLN A 347 21.58 4.65 4.36
CA GLN A 347 20.88 4.05 5.48
C GLN A 347 19.86 5.02 6.08
N GLU A 348 18.78 4.46 6.59
CA GLU A 348 17.71 5.17 7.27
C GLU A 348 17.40 4.47 8.59
N VAL A 349 17.20 5.25 9.65
CA VAL A 349 16.60 4.73 10.89
C VAL A 349 15.10 4.72 10.67
N ARG A 350 14.49 3.55 10.74
CA ARG A 350 13.05 3.32 10.61
C ARG A 350 12.52 2.75 11.92
N VAL A 351 11.22 2.96 12.17
CA VAL A 351 10.53 2.45 13.36
C VAL A 351 9.30 1.70 12.90
N ASP A 352 9.11 0.48 13.39
CA ASP A 352 7.91 -0.29 13.08
C ASP A 352 6.68 0.22 13.87
N GLU A 353 5.51 -0.35 13.60
CA GLU A 353 4.26 0.04 14.28
C GLU A 353 4.28 -0.26 15.80
N ASN A 354 5.22 -1.09 16.27
CA ASN A 354 5.42 -1.46 17.67
C ASN A 354 6.58 -0.69 18.34
N ASP A 355 6.93 0.47 17.79
CA ASP A 355 7.98 1.36 18.30
C ASP A 355 9.39 0.74 18.31
N ARG A 356 9.62 -0.33 17.54
CA ARG A 356 10.92 -0.99 17.42
C ARG A 356 11.76 -0.33 16.34
N PRO A 357 12.92 0.26 16.67
CA PRO A 357 13.80 0.84 15.68
C PRO A 357 14.65 -0.22 14.96
N PHE A 358 14.95 0.03 13.70
CA PHE A 358 15.86 -0.76 12.87
C PHE A 358 16.55 0.11 11.82
N ILE A 359 17.60 -0.42 11.22
CA ILE A 359 18.33 0.21 10.11
C ILE A 359 17.84 -0.39 8.80
N TRP A 360 17.33 0.47 7.91
CA TRP A 360 16.96 0.12 6.55
C TRP A 360 18.00 0.68 5.57
N ILE A 361 18.66 -0.19 4.82
CA ILE A 361 19.60 0.19 3.77
C ILE A 361 18.87 0.15 2.43
N THR A 362 18.79 1.28 1.74
CA THR A 362 18.06 1.39 0.47
C THR A 362 18.74 2.37 -0.49
N GLN A 363 18.16 2.58 -1.66
CA GLN A 363 18.67 3.49 -2.66
C GLN A 363 18.64 4.93 -2.16
N PHE A 364 19.66 5.71 -2.51
CA PHE A 364 19.63 7.14 -2.26
C PHE A 364 18.53 7.80 -3.12
N SER A 365 17.48 8.29 -2.47
CA SER A 365 16.48 9.16 -3.09
C SER A 365 16.66 10.58 -2.56
N PRO A 366 16.95 11.58 -3.41
CA PRO A 366 17.00 12.97 -2.95
C PRO A 366 15.61 13.37 -2.46
N ARG A 367 15.49 13.74 -1.18
CA ARG A 367 14.24 14.31 -0.65
C ARG A 367 13.83 15.48 -1.53
N SER A 368 12.72 15.37 -2.25
CA SER A 368 12.12 16.51 -2.92
C SER A 368 11.78 17.52 -1.83
N LEU A 369 12.37 18.71 -1.91
CA LEU A 369 11.95 19.84 -1.09
C LEU A 369 10.51 20.15 -1.55
N SER A 370 9.50 19.68 -0.82
CA SER A 370 8.14 20.16 -1.01
C SER A 370 8.15 21.67 -0.80
N ARG A 371 7.90 22.40 -1.88
CA ARG A 371 7.71 23.86 -1.87
C ARG A 371 6.40 24.23 -1.21
#